data_AF-A0AA40FSM0-F1
#
_entry.id   AF-A0AA40FSM0-F1
#
_cell.length_a   1.000
_cell.length_b   1.000
_cell.length_c   1.000
_cell.angle_alpha   90.00
_cell.angle_beta   90.00
_cell.angle_gamma   90.00
#
_symmetry.space_group_name_H-M   'P 1'
#
loop_
_entity.id
_entity.type
_entity.pdbx_description
1 polymer ?
#
loop_
_entity_poly.entity_id
_entity_poly.type
_entity_poly.pdbx_seq_one_letter_code
_entity_poly.pdbx_strand_id
1 'polypeptide(L)'
;MSLFKTKEWWRTRCGANETFDRHSLLAVPLFGKEKRDILVVGSHDGYLRMYKPSSQWVDETKSPTSYKSTDLMIETRLDDCIVDLKAGRFVS
;
A
#
# COMPACT_ATOMS: atom_id res chain seq x y z
N MET A 1 22.18 -5.39 20.85
CA MET A 1 21.14 -4.34 20.66
C MET A 1 21.37 -3.71 19.29
N SER A 2 20.34 -3.58 18.45
CA SER A 2 20.50 -2.94 17.15
C SER A 2 20.71 -1.43 17.33
N LEU A 3 21.76 -0.88 16.70
CA LEU A 3 22.05 0.55 16.69
C LEU A 3 20.98 1.35 15.92
N PHE A 4 20.32 0.70 14.96
CA PHE A 4 19.28 1.28 14.12
C PHE A 4 17.96 0.55 14.31
N LYS A 5 16.90 1.31 14.56
CA LYS A 5 15.53 0.81 14.64
C LYS A 5 14.68 1.55 13.62
N THR A 6 13.96 0.80 12.78
CA THR A 6 12.96 1.37 11.89
C THR A 6 11.88 2.06 12.71
N LYS A 7 11.53 3.29 12.31
CA LYS A 7 10.38 4.00 12.88
C LYS A 7 9.16 3.65 12.04
N GLU A 8 8.29 2.83 12.61
CA GLU A 8 7.03 2.45 11.95
C GLU A 8 6.06 3.62 12.03
N TRP A 9 5.65 4.13 10.88
CA TRP A 9 4.69 5.24 10.75
C TRP A 9 3.33 4.77 10.26
N TRP A 10 3.32 3.72 9.45
CA TRP A 10 2.13 3.08 8.93
C TRP A 10 2.48 1.64 8.54
N ARG A 11 1.57 0.72 8.80
CA ARG A 11 1.70 -0.69 8.42
C ARG A 11 0.33 -1.34 8.34
N THR A 12 0.17 -2.23 7.37
CA THR A 12 -0.94 -3.17 7.30
C THR A 12 -0.46 -4.56 6.89
N ARG A 13 -1.35 -5.54 6.89
CA ARG A 13 -1.11 -6.90 6.37
C ARG A 13 -2.13 -7.19 5.27
N CYS A 14 -1.65 -7.63 4.11
CA CYS A 14 -2.51 -8.10 3.02
C CYS A 14 -2.91 -9.54 3.28
N GLY A 15 -4.22 -9.79 3.42
CA GLY A 15 -4.80 -11.12 3.59
C GLY A 15 -4.16 -12.02 4.65
N ALA A 16 -4.48 -13.31 4.58
CA ALA A 16 -3.93 -14.32 5.49
C ALA A 16 -2.75 -15.08 4.87
N ASN A 17 -2.94 -15.63 3.67
CA ASN A 17 -2.03 -16.58 3.02
C ASN A 17 -1.72 -16.19 1.56
N GLU A 18 -1.72 -14.89 1.27
CA GLU A 18 -1.40 -14.42 -0.08
C GLU A 18 0.10 -14.47 -0.35
N THR A 19 0.48 -14.71 -1.61
CA THR A 19 1.89 -14.67 -2.04
C THR A 19 2.20 -13.43 -2.88
N PHE A 20 3.44 -12.96 -2.75
CA PHE A 20 3.93 -11.72 -3.34
C PHE A 20 5.37 -11.90 -3.81
N ASP A 21 5.80 -11.10 -4.78
CA ASP A 21 7.18 -10.99 -5.21
C ASP A 21 7.65 -9.52 -5.25
N ARG A 22 8.80 -9.27 -5.89
CA ARG A 22 9.36 -7.92 -6.03
C ARG A 22 8.53 -6.97 -6.91
N HIS A 23 7.60 -7.49 -7.71
CA HIS A 23 6.74 -6.71 -8.62
C HIS A 23 5.33 -6.48 -8.06
N SER A 24 5.01 -7.12 -6.93
CA SER A 24 3.73 -7.00 -6.24
C SER A 24 3.48 -5.66 -5.56
N LEU A 25 4.45 -4.74 -5.51
CA LEU A 25 4.32 -3.43 -4.86
C LEU A 25 4.74 -2.32 -5.81
N LEU A 26 3.89 -1.31 -5.96
CA LEU A 26 4.13 -0.12 -6.76
C LEU A 26 3.72 1.13 -5.99
N ALA A 27 4.66 2.07 -5.80
CA ALA A 27 4.40 3.39 -5.22
C ALA A 27 4.33 4.43 -6.33
N VAL A 28 3.15 5.04 -6.54
CA VAL A 28 2.91 5.90 -7.72
C VAL A 28 1.95 7.07 -7.41
N PRO A 29 2.16 8.25 -8.03
CA PRO A 29 1.30 9.41 -7.84
C PRO A 29 0.10 9.36 -8.81
N LEU A 30 -0.86 8.49 -8.53
CA LEU A 30 -2.00 8.26 -9.44
C LEU A 30 -3.12 9.32 -9.35
N PHE A 31 -3.30 9.97 -8.19
CA PHE A 31 -4.47 10.82 -7.95
C PHE A 31 -4.13 12.26 -7.55
N GLY A 32 -4.89 13.22 -8.10
CA GLY A 32 -4.93 14.61 -7.64
C GLY A 32 -3.76 15.50 -8.13
N LYS A 33 -3.89 16.80 -7.87
CA LYS A 33 -2.84 17.80 -8.15
C LYS A 33 -1.70 17.72 -7.14
N GLU A 34 -2.03 17.39 -5.89
CA GLU A 34 -1.08 17.01 -4.86
C GLU A 34 -0.61 15.58 -5.16
N LYS A 35 0.48 15.44 -5.91
CA LYS A 35 1.11 14.17 -6.30
C LYS A 35 1.64 13.40 -5.08
N ARG A 36 0.77 12.93 -4.20
CA ARG A 36 1.12 12.02 -3.11
C ARG A 36 1.08 10.61 -3.66
N ASP A 37 2.16 9.87 -3.43
CA ASP A 37 2.22 8.48 -3.84
C ASP A 37 1.18 7.65 -3.08
N ILE A 38 0.52 6.79 -3.82
CA ILE A 38 -0.31 5.72 -3.28
C ILE A 38 0.44 4.41 -3.43
N LEU A 39 0.11 3.43 -2.60
CA LEU A 39 0.66 2.09 -2.69
C LEU A 39 -0.33 1.21 -3.43
N VAL A 40 0.05 0.68 -4.58
CA VAL A 40 -0.68 -0.35 -5.31
C VAL A 40 -0.04 -1.68 -4.99
N VAL A 41 -0.83 -2.64 -4.53
CA VAL A 41 -0.38 -3.98 -4.15
C VAL A 41 -1.18 -5.02 -4.94
N GLY A 42 -0.48 -5.97 -5.53
CA GLY A 42 -1.04 -7.04 -6.35
C GLY A 42 -0.51 -8.38 -5.86
N SER A 43 -1.39 -9.29 -5.47
CA SER A 43 -1.01 -10.64 -5.05
C SER A 43 -1.13 -11.65 -6.17
N HIS A 44 -0.41 -12.77 -6.03
CA HIS A 44 -0.53 -13.89 -6.96
C HIS A 44 -1.88 -14.62 -6.85
N ASP A 45 -2.67 -14.33 -5.81
CA ASP A 45 -4.04 -14.83 -5.61
C ASP A 45 -5.12 -13.97 -6.30
N GLY A 46 -4.70 -12.92 -7.03
CA GLY A 46 -5.55 -12.06 -7.82
C GLY A 46 -6.08 -10.82 -7.09
N TYR A 47 -5.68 -10.57 -5.85
CA TYR A 47 -6.12 -9.37 -5.14
C TYR A 47 -5.32 -8.13 -5.58
N LEU A 48 -6.05 -7.13 -6.06
CA LEU A 48 -5.53 -5.79 -6.33
C LEU A 48 -6.01 -4.83 -5.25
N ARG A 49 -5.07 -4.16 -4.58
CA ARG A 49 -5.33 -3.20 -3.51
C ARG A 49 -4.65 -1.88 -3.78
N MET A 50 -5.33 -0.78 -3.47
CA MET A 50 -4.76 0.56 -3.51
C MET A 50 -4.89 1.22 -2.14
N TYR A 51 -3.76 1.54 -1.53
CA TYR A 51 -3.70 2.23 -0.25
C TYR A 51 -3.26 3.68 -0.43
N LYS A 52 -3.91 4.58 0.29
CA LYS A 52 -3.45 5.94 0.55
C LYS A 52 -3.16 6.06 2.04
N PRO A 53 -1.93 5.72 2.48
CA PRO A 53 -1.58 5.77 3.89
C PRO A 53 -1.82 7.16 4.50
N SER A 54 -2.55 7.23 5.62
CA SER A 54 -2.83 8.48 6.33
C SER A 54 -2.52 8.37 7.82
N SER A 55 -1.24 8.55 8.15
CA SER A 55 -0.78 8.61 9.54
C SER A 55 -0.74 10.04 10.06
N GLN A 56 -1.15 10.22 11.32
CA GLN A 56 -1.04 11.47 12.06
C GLN A 56 -0.34 11.20 13.39
N TRP A 57 0.45 12.15 13.88
CA TRP A 57 1.05 12.02 15.20
C TRP A 57 0.01 12.23 16.29
N VAL A 58 -0.04 11.34 17.29
CA VAL A 58 -0.92 11.46 18.46
C VAL A 58 -0.05 11.78 19.68
N ASP A 59 -0.26 12.96 20.25
CA ASP A 59 0.55 13.46 21.37
C ASP A 59 0.36 12.64 22.65
N GLU A 60 -0.86 12.14 22.90
CA GLU A 60 -1.19 11.34 24.09
C GLU A 60 -0.41 10.03 24.15
N THR A 61 -0.33 9.32 23.02
CA THR A 61 0.36 8.02 22.92
C THR A 61 1.82 8.16 22.48
N LYS A 62 2.26 9.37 22.11
CA LYS A 62 3.57 9.67 21.49
C LYS A 62 3.89 8.71 20.35
N SER A 63 2.90 8.45 19.50
CA SER A 63 3.00 7.50 18.40
C SER A 63 2.17 7.94 17.19
N PRO A 64 2.54 7.50 15.97
CA PRO A 64 1.73 7.71 14.78
C PRO A 64 0.43 6.89 14.84
N THR A 65 -0.65 7.42 14.26
CA THR A 65 -1.84 6.63 13.98
C THR A 65 -1.46 5.54 12.99
N SER A 66 -1.72 4.29 13.36
CA SER A 66 -1.51 3.15 12.46
C SER A 66 -2.54 3.11 11.32
N TYR A 67 -2.58 2.01 10.58
CA TYR A 67 -3.55 1.76 9.52
C TYR A 67 -5.00 2.01 9.96
N LYS A 68 -5.75 2.70 9.09
CA LYS A 68 -7.20 2.91 9.19
C LYS A 68 -7.87 2.24 8.00
N SER A 69 -9.11 1.77 8.17
CA SER A 69 -9.88 1.19 7.05
C SER A 69 -10.04 2.17 5.89
N THR A 70 -10.09 3.48 6.17
CA THR A 70 -10.14 4.55 5.15
C THR A 70 -8.87 4.70 4.34
N ASP A 71 -7.75 4.10 4.75
CA ASP A 71 -6.51 4.11 3.98
C ASP A 71 -6.59 3.15 2.79
N LEU A 72 -7.46 2.13 2.84
CA LEU A 72 -7.72 1.23 1.71
C LEU A 72 -8.77 1.88 0.81
N MET A 73 -8.33 2.37 -0.35
CA MET A 73 -9.21 3.04 -1.31
C MET A 73 -10.00 2.06 -2.16
N ILE A 74 -9.34 0.98 -2.60
CA ILE A 74 -9.91 -0.04 -3.47
C ILE A 74 -9.33 -1.39 -3.06
N GLU A 75 -10.19 -2.40 -2.99
CA GLU A 75 -9.84 -3.81 -2.96
C GLU A 75 -10.75 -4.53 -3.95
N THR A 76 -10.15 -5.28 -4.87
CA THR A 76 -10.87 -6.16 -5.78
C THR A 76 -10.09 -7.44 -6.01
N ARG A 77 -10.78 -8.51 -6.40
CA ARG A 77 -10.18 -9.78 -6.77
C ARG A 77 -10.42 -10.01 -8.27
N LEU A 78 -9.33 -10.21 -9.00
CA LEU A 78 -9.33 -10.68 -10.37
C LEU A 78 -9.34 -12.22 -10.37
N ASP A 79 -9.79 -12.81 -11.47
CA ASP A 79 -9.84 -14.27 -11.60
C ASP A 79 -8.44 -14.90 -11.72
N ASP A 80 -7.45 -14.10 -12.17
CA ASP A 80 -6.09 -14.53 -12.46
C ASP A 80 -5.04 -13.92 -11.53
N CYS A 81 -3.88 -14.57 -11.50
CA CYS A 81 -2.68 -14.14 -10.78
C CYS A 81 -2.13 -12.79 -11.31
N ILE A 82 -1.83 -11.85 -10.39
CA ILE A 82 -1.18 -10.58 -10.73
C ILE A 82 0.34 -10.73 -10.64
N VAL A 83 1.00 -10.79 -11.79
CA VAL A 83 2.46 -11.02 -11.89
C VAL A 83 3.32 -9.75 -11.91
N ASP A 84 2.76 -8.61 -12.34
CA ASP A 84 3.47 -7.32 -12.41
C ASP A 84 2.48 -6.15 -12.31
N LEU A 85 2.96 -5.03 -11.77
CA LEU A 85 2.23 -3.77 -11.66
C LEU A 85 3.06 -2.66 -12.28
N LYS A 86 2.44 -1.88 -13.16
CA LYS A 86 3.05 -0.70 -13.79
C LYS A 86 2.05 0.46 -13.81
N ALA A 87 2.57 1.67 -13.70
CA ALA A 87 1.81 2.88 -13.95
C ALA A 87 2.54 3.74 -14.99
N GLY A 88 1.77 4.43 -15.82
CA GLY A 88 2.27 5.27 -16.88
C GLY A 88 1.11 5.76 -17.75
N ARG A 89 1.46 6.39 -18.87
CA ARG A 89 0.48 6.77 -19.89
C ARG A 89 0.29 5.61 -20.86
N PHE A 90 -0.69 4.74 -20.58
CA PHE A 90 -1.03 3.59 -21.44
C PHE A 90 -2.17 3.87 -22.43
N VAL A 91 -2.74 5.07 -22.39
CA VAL A 91 -3.81 5.52 -23.30
C VAL A 91 -3.33 6.74 -24.08
N SER A 92 -3.61 6.75 -25.39
CA SER A 92 -3.25 7.81 -26.34
C SER A 92 -4.07 9.07 -26.12
#